data_AF-A0A1H8PZY2-F1
#
_entry.id   AF-A0A1H8PZY2-F1
#
_cell.length_a   1.000
_cell.length_b   1.000
_cell.length_c   1.000
_cell.angle_alpha   90.00
_cell.angle_beta   90.00
_cell.angle_gamma   90.00
#
_symmetry.space_group_name_H-M   'P 1'
#
loop_
_entity.id
_entity.type
_entity.pdbx_description
1 polymer ?
#
loop_
_entity_poly.entity_id
_entity_poly.type
_entity_poly.pdbx_seq_one_letter_code
_entity_poly.pdbx_strand_id
1 'polypeptide(L)' 'MLMIEHPSAACPECSQPLLYGTKEEASSWKVYYECTAKCGFEERVGRVSMSEVDHQDELDRKAEEMGERYTEG' A
#
# COMPACT_ATOMS: atom_id res chain seq x y z
N MET A 1 -5.12 -11.29 -0.50
CA MET A 1 -4.55 -9.97 -0.19
C MET A 1 -5.37 -9.40 0.94
N LEU A 2 -4.77 -9.24 2.12
CA LEU A 2 -5.35 -8.43 3.18
C LEU A 2 -5.04 -6.97 2.85
N MET A 3 -6.03 -6.10 3.05
CA MET A 3 -5.90 -4.66 2.89
C MET A 3 -5.93 -4.03 4.29
N ILE A 4 -4.98 -3.15 4.56
CA ILE A 4 -4.80 -2.45 5.84
C ILE A 4 -5.01 -0.96 5.59
N GLU A 5 -5.73 -0.28 6.48
CA GLU A 5 -5.90 1.18 6.37
C GLU A 5 -4.59 1.89 6.67
N HIS A 6 -4.19 2.79 5.78
CA HIS A 6 -3.02 3.62 5.98
C HIS A 6 -3.34 4.72 7.01
N PRO A 7 -2.52 4.91 8.05
CA PRO A 7 -2.84 5.82 9.15
C PRO A 7 -2.95 7.29 8.74
N SER A 8 -2.20 7.69 7.71
CA SER A 8 -2.06 9.10 7.30
C SER A 8 -2.28 9.38 5.82
N ALA A 9 -2.41 8.37 4.95
CA ALA A 9 -2.46 8.59 3.50
C ALA A 9 -3.90 8.80 3.05
N ALA A 10 -4.12 9.85 2.28
CA ALA A 10 -5.43 10.21 1.76
C ALA A 10 -5.49 10.00 0.25
N CYS A 11 -6.65 9.55 -0.22
CA CYS A 11 -6.91 9.37 -1.63
C CYS A 11 -6.84 10.74 -2.34
N PRO A 12 -6.02 10.91 -3.39
CA PRO A 12 -5.89 12.19 -4.07
C PRO A 12 -7.20 12.62 -4.77
N GLU A 13 -8.10 11.69 -5.05
CA GLU A 13 -9.36 11.95 -5.77
C GLU A 13 -10.51 12.40 -4.86
N CYS A 14 -10.56 11.94 -3.61
CA CYS A 14 -11.71 12.18 -2.72
C CYS A 14 -11.35 12.41 -1.24
N SER A 15 -10.05 12.48 -0.93
CA SER A 15 -9.50 12.74 0.40
C SER A 15 -9.90 11.73 1.49
N GLN A 16 -10.46 10.58 1.09
CA GLN A 16 -10.78 9.48 2.00
C GLN A 16 -9.52 8.65 2.29
N PRO A 17 -9.45 7.94 3.43
CA PRO A 17 -8.30 7.11 3.75
C PRO A 17 -7.98 6.11 2.64
N LEU A 18 -6.70 5.86 2.40
CA LEU A 18 -6.23 4.80 1.52
C LEU A 18 -6.03 3.49 2.29
N LEU A 19 -6.39 2.39 1.65
CA LEU A 19 -6.00 1.05 2.04
C LEU A 19 -4.75 0.66 1.27
N TYR A 20 -3.81 -0.02 1.90
CA TYR A 20 -2.67 -0.64 1.25
C TYR A 20 -2.70 -2.16 1.45
N GLY A 21 -2.19 -2.89 0.48
CA GLY A 21 -2.10 -4.35 0.56
C GLY A 21 -1.03 -4.91 -0.35
N THR A 22 -0.58 -6.11 0.00
CA THR A 22 0.50 -6.78 -0.73
C THR A 22 0.00 -8.06 -1.40
N LYS A 23 0.50 -8.29 -2.62
CA LYS A 23 0.27 -9.54 -3.37
C LYS A 23 1.59 -10.26 -3.53
N GLU A 24 1.67 -11.47 -3.01
CA GLU A 24 2.81 -12.34 -3.24
C GLU A 24 2.92 -12.74 -4.72
N GLU A 25 4.13 -12.63 -5.24
CA GLU A 25 4.56 -13.11 -6.54
C GLU A 25 5.86 -13.92 -6.36
N ALA A 26 6.33 -14.59 -7.41
CA ALA A 26 7.40 -15.60 -7.34
C ALA A 26 8.69 -15.20 -6.58
N SER A 27 9.03 -13.92 -6.51
CA SER A 27 10.25 -13.44 -5.82
C SER A 27 10.08 -12.08 -5.14
N SER A 28 8.84 -11.60 -5.02
CA SER A 28 8.55 -10.25 -4.55
C SER A 28 7.08 -10.12 -4.19
N TRP A 29 6.74 -9.15 -3.36
CA TRP A 29 5.37 -8.73 -3.15
C TRP A 29 5.08 -7.43 -3.88
N LYS A 30 4.00 -7.39 -4.66
CA LYS A 30 3.50 -6.15 -5.27
C LYS A 30 2.67 -5.40 -4.25
N VAL A 31 2.92 -4.10 -4.12
CA VAL A 31 2.19 -3.21 -3.23
C VAL A 31 1.13 -2.46 -4.03
N TYR A 32 -0.10 -2.51 -3.54
CA TYR A 32 -1.27 -1.87 -4.12
C TYR A 32 -1.92 -0.95 -3.10
N TYR A 33 -2.48 0.15 -3.59
CA TYR A 33 -3.27 1.09 -2.82
C TYR A 33 -4.67 1.19 -3.42
N GLU A 34 -5.69 1.20 -2.58
CA GLU A 34 -7.10 1.32 -2.95
C GLU A 34 -7.77 2.39 -2.06
N CYS A 35 -8.66 3.20 -2.61
CA CYS A 35 -9.47 4.10 -1.81
C CYS A 35 -10.55 3.35 -1.01
N THR A 36 -10.64 3.62 0.31
CA THR A 36 -11.71 3.08 1.19
C THR A 36 -13.12 3.36 0.66
N ALA A 37 -13.34 4.55 0.08
CA ALA A 37 -14.63 4.95 -0.47
C ALA A 37 -14.89 4.41 -1.89
N LYS A 38 -13.97 3.63 -2.47
CA LYS A 38 -14.07 3.04 -3.80
C LYS A 38 -14.47 4.06 -4.88
N CYS A 39 -13.89 5.25 -4.80
CA CYS A 39 -14.08 6.32 -5.79
C CYS A 39 -13.49 5.99 -7.17
N GLY A 40 -12.85 4.82 -7.33
CA GLY A 40 -12.17 4.39 -8.55
C GLY A 40 -10.64 4.51 -8.49
N PHE A 41 -10.09 5.04 -7.40
CA PHE A 41 -8.64 5.08 -7.19
C PHE A 41 -8.11 3.71 -6.74
N GLU A 42 -7.35 3.08 -7.63
CA GLU A 42 -6.55 1.89 -7.37
C GLU A 42 -5.20 2.08 -8.09
N GLU A 43 -4.09 1.99 -7.38
CA GLU A 43 -2.76 2.15 -7.98
C GLU A 43 -1.77 1.09 -7.46
N ARG A 44 -0.94 0.59 -8.38
CA ARG A 44 0.23 -0.23 -8.04
C ARG A 44 1.41 0.68 -7.74
N VAL A 45 1.68 0.88 -6.47
CA VAL A 45 2.62 1.87 -5.94
C VAL A 45 4.08 1.39 -5.99
N GLY A 46 4.29 0.07 -5.91
CA GLY A 46 5.63 -0.50 -5.94
C GLY A 46 5.69 -2.03 -5.79
N ARG A 47 6.88 -2.54 -5.53
CA ARG A 47 7.13 -3.93 -5.16
C ARG A 47 8.24 -4.01 -4.11
N VAL A 48 8.18 -5.01 -3.26
CA VAL A 48 9.16 -5.33 -2.22
C VAL A 48 9.77 -6.69 -2.55
N SER A 49 11.09 -6.81 -2.59
CA SER A 49 11.74 -8.10 -2.87
C SER A 49 11.62 -9.06 -1.69
N MET A 50 11.50 -10.37 -1.97
CA MET A 50 11.56 -11.42 -0.94
C MET A 50 12.87 -11.44 -0.17
N SER A 51 13.96 -10.95 -0.77
CA SER A 51 15.25 -10.84 -0.08
C SER A 51 15.38 -9.64 0.84
N GLU A 52 14.42 -8.70 0.81
CA GLU A 52 14.46 -7.45 1.61
C GLU A 52 13.62 -7.52 2.88
N VAL A 53 12.92 -8.65 3.09
CA VAL A 53 11.92 -8.84 4.14
C VAL A 53 12.07 -10.25 4.66
N ASP A 54 12.35 -10.39 5.95
CA ASP A 54 12.38 -11.69 6.63
C ASP A 54 11.02 -11.99 7.28
N HIS A 55 10.23 -10.96 7.61
CA HIS A 55 8.95 -11.09 8.32
C HIS A 55 7.81 -10.22 7.74
N GLN A 56 6.57 -10.67 7.91
CA GLN A 56 5.37 -9.96 7.43
C GLN A 56 5.29 -8.51 7.96
N ASP A 57 5.67 -8.26 9.22
CA ASP A 57 5.67 -6.91 9.80
C ASP A 57 6.65 -5.94 9.12
N GLU A 58 7.71 -6.44 8.49
CA GLU A 58 8.63 -5.61 7.70
C GLU A 58 8.05 -5.32 6.32
N LEU A 59 7.34 -6.28 5.73
CA LEU A 59 6.62 -6.08 4.48
C LEU A 59 5.54 -5.02 4.65
N ASP A 60 4.76 -5.10 5.74
CA ASP A 60 3.68 -4.16 6.02
C ASP A 60 4.21 -2.75 6.25
N ARG A 61 5.33 -2.60 6.98
CA ARG A 61 6.02 -1.31 7.14
C ARG A 61 6.53 -0.74 5.82
N LYS A 62 7.21 -1.54 5.00
CA LYS A 62 7.68 -1.09 3.68
C LYS A 62 6.51 -0.72 2.76
N ALA A 63 5.40 -1.44 2.83
CA ALA A 63 4.20 -1.16 2.07
C ALA A 63 3.55 0.16 2.51
N GLU A 64 3.48 0.41 3.82
CA GLU A 64 3.04 1.68 4.42
C GLU A 64 3.94 2.84 3.99
N GLU A 65 5.27 2.75 4.13
CA GLU A 65 6.21 3.81 3.74
C GLU A 65 6.04 4.26 2.27
N MET A 66 5.63 3.35 1.37
CA MET A 66 5.37 3.74 -0.02
C MET A 66 4.19 4.70 -0.19
N GLY A 67 3.28 4.76 0.78
CA GLY A 67 2.09 5.60 0.85
C GLY A 67 2.35 7.03 1.32
N GLU A 68 3.55 7.33 1.84
CA GLU A 68 3.96 8.69 2.21
C GLU A 68 3.80 9.69 1.04
N ARG A 69 3.84 9.21 -0.21
CA ARG A 69 3.57 10.03 -1.40
C ARG A 69 2.14 10.60 -1.46
N TYR A 70 1.22 10.09 -0.64
CA TYR A 70 -0.17 10.54 -0.56
C TYR A 70 -0.51 11.15 0.82
N THR A 71 0.48 11.39 1.68
CA THR A 71 0.26 12.04 2.99
C THR A 71 0.37 13.56 2.93
N GLU A 72 0.96 14.11 1.87
CA GLU A 72 1.06 15.55 1.61
C GLU A 72 0.03 15.97 0.55
N GLY A 73 -1.17 16.34 0.98
CA GLY A 73 -2.26 16.88 0.13
C GLY A 73 -2.96 18.04 0.80
#